data_AF-A0A8T6ZP50-F1
#
_entry.id   AF-A0A8T6ZP50-F1
#
_cell.length_a   1.000
_cell.length_b   1.000
_cell.length_c   1.000
_cell.angle_alpha   90.00
_cell.angle_beta   90.00
_cell.angle_gamma   90.00
#
_symmetry.space_group_name_H-M   'P 1'
#
loop_
_entity.id
_entity.type
_entity.pdbx_description
1 polymer ?
#
loop_
_entity_poly.entity_id
_entity_poly.type
_entity_poly.pdbx_seq_one_letter_code
_entity_poly.pdbx_strand_id
1 'polypeptide(L)'
;MKNTISTALAVSICAFGVAAHAQTMADRAESLNMRLVGYNDLQGRSAYQPIVHQQGDRFIAYIGHHAGRHLNPLTGNEEGNGTSIVDVTDPANPVYLRHLIGSDLLGDRSEAQMVRACTGDDLPNGEPGAHYLLRAVGRQGHEIWNVTTPEDPELVALIEQGNNLVDTHKNWWECDTGIAYLVSGVEGWATRRMTQVYDLSNPAEPRFIRNFGLPGQQPGDPRQEEMGGYDLHGPIAVGNRIYFGYGTFLDGVIQIVDRDRLLNGNPAVADPFEPTDENLEYPVINTMYTGPRLGAHTAFPVLGMEVEEFADNTEGGTRDMLLVIGESLRNECRENRQMMYMVDITDETKPWPVANFQVPEEMGDFCERGGRFGTHSSNESFTPIYYGKIVFLAYFNAGIRAVDIRDPFSPQEIGYFIPPTTERTTERCVQNDGVEECKTAIQTNNLDIDDRGYVYAADRANTGLHIVELTGSARDVADWDAAP
;
A
#
# COMPACT_ATOMS: atom_id res chain seq x y z
N MET A 1 -33.85 1.10 57.22
CA MET A 1 -33.06 -0.06 56.74
C MET A 1 -33.48 -0.33 55.31
N LYS A 2 -32.72 0.18 54.34
CA LYS A 2 -32.90 -0.08 52.91
C LYS A 2 -31.68 -0.88 52.48
N ASN A 3 -31.89 -2.10 51.99
CA ASN A 3 -30.84 -2.96 51.45
C ASN A 3 -30.47 -2.46 50.05
N THR A 4 -29.21 -2.13 49.86
CA THR A 4 -28.60 -1.84 48.56
C THR A 4 -27.89 -3.11 48.12
N ILE A 5 -28.36 -3.74 47.04
CA ILE A 5 -27.66 -4.85 46.39
C ILE A 5 -26.66 -4.24 45.42
N SER A 6 -25.38 -4.58 45.63
CA SER A 6 -24.25 -4.17 44.81
C SER A 6 -24.15 -5.09 43.59
N THR A 7 -24.28 -4.54 42.39
CA THR A 7 -24.03 -5.24 41.13
C THR A 7 -22.54 -5.09 40.81
N ALA A 8 -21.77 -6.18 40.99
CA ALA A 8 -20.37 -6.24 40.61
C ALA A 8 -20.21 -6.96 39.27
N LEU A 9 -19.55 -6.27 38.34
CA LEU A 9 -18.59 -6.77 37.35
C LEU A 9 -19.04 -7.90 36.39
N ALA A 10 -19.32 -7.50 35.15
CA ALA A 10 -19.18 -8.35 33.96
C ALA A 10 -18.26 -7.63 32.96
N VAL A 11 -16.97 -7.56 33.27
CA VAL A 11 -15.91 -7.12 32.34
C VAL A 11 -14.79 -8.15 32.43
N SER A 12 -14.98 -9.32 31.82
CA SER A 12 -13.88 -10.29 31.68
C SER A 12 -14.09 -11.35 30.59
N ILE A 13 -15.14 -11.28 29.76
CA ILE A 13 -15.46 -12.35 28.79
C ILE A 13 -14.93 -12.04 27.37
N CYS A 14 -14.79 -10.77 26.96
CA CYS A 14 -14.36 -10.45 25.60
C CYS A 14 -12.85 -10.68 25.34
N ALA A 15 -11.97 -10.42 26.31
CA ALA A 15 -10.52 -10.56 26.12
C ALA A 15 -10.07 -12.02 25.92
N PHE A 16 -10.73 -12.99 26.57
CA PHE A 16 -10.43 -14.41 26.39
C PHE A 16 -10.82 -14.95 25.01
N GLY A 17 -11.85 -14.36 24.37
CA GLY A 17 -12.31 -14.79 23.04
C GLY A 17 -11.34 -14.42 21.92
N VAL A 18 -10.78 -13.21 21.95
CA VAL A 18 -9.85 -12.71 20.91
C VAL A 18 -8.50 -13.44 20.97
N ALA A 19 -7.92 -13.59 22.16
CA ALA A 19 -6.65 -14.31 22.33
C ALA A 19 -6.75 -15.80 21.94
N ALA A 20 -7.86 -16.47 22.27
CA ALA A 20 -8.09 -17.84 21.85
C ALA A 20 -8.26 -17.97 20.31
N HIS A 21 -8.89 -16.99 19.67
CA HIS A 21 -9.04 -16.98 18.21
C HIS A 21 -7.70 -16.76 17.49
N ALA A 22 -6.88 -15.81 17.95
CA ALA A 22 -5.53 -15.61 17.41
C ALA A 22 -4.66 -16.86 17.57
N GLN A 23 -4.72 -17.55 18.73
CA GLN A 23 -3.96 -18.77 18.95
C GLN A 23 -4.41 -19.91 18.02
N THR A 24 -5.72 -20.10 17.83
CA THR A 24 -6.24 -21.10 16.87
C THR A 24 -5.97 -20.77 15.39
N MET A 25 -5.79 -19.49 15.06
CA MET A 25 -5.31 -19.09 13.72
C MET A 25 -3.83 -19.38 13.56
N ALA A 26 -3.01 -19.06 14.57
CA ALA A 26 -1.58 -19.34 14.56
C ALA A 26 -1.30 -20.84 14.36
N ASP A 27 -2.04 -21.71 15.04
CA ASP A 27 -1.88 -23.17 14.96
C ASP A 27 -2.23 -23.76 13.58
N ARG A 28 -3.01 -23.03 12.76
CA ARG A 28 -3.45 -23.47 11.42
C ARG A 28 -2.76 -22.72 10.28
N ALA A 29 -1.92 -21.73 10.60
CA ALA A 29 -1.19 -20.97 9.61
C ALA A 29 -0.04 -21.80 9.03
N GLU A 30 0.20 -21.67 7.73
CA GLU A 30 1.45 -22.17 7.14
C GLU A 30 2.50 -21.07 7.30
N SER A 31 3.63 -21.41 7.92
CA SER A 31 4.67 -20.41 8.18
C SER A 31 6.08 -20.98 8.22
N LEU A 32 7.04 -20.13 7.90
CA LEU A 32 8.47 -20.33 8.07
C LEU A 32 9.06 -19.03 8.62
N ASN A 33 9.78 -19.10 9.74
CA ASN A 33 10.46 -17.93 10.34
C ASN A 33 9.56 -16.71 10.58
N MET A 34 8.25 -16.90 10.68
CA MET A 34 7.26 -15.87 10.94
C MET A 34 6.18 -16.43 11.85
N ARG A 35 5.59 -15.59 12.71
CA ARG A 35 4.55 -16.02 13.64
C ARG A 35 3.48 -14.94 13.82
N LEU A 36 2.22 -15.37 13.88
CA LEU A 36 1.09 -14.50 14.20
C LEU A 36 1.21 -13.99 15.64
N VAL A 37 1.12 -12.68 15.81
CA VAL A 37 1.12 -11.96 17.09
C VAL A 37 -0.29 -11.57 17.48
N GLY A 38 -1.04 -11.00 16.54
CA GLY A 38 -2.42 -10.58 16.77
C GLY A 38 -3.26 -10.55 15.51
N TYR A 39 -4.57 -10.42 15.72
CA TYR A 39 -5.57 -10.54 14.67
C TYR A 39 -6.75 -9.61 14.94
N ASN A 40 -7.22 -8.93 13.91
CA ASN A 40 -8.48 -8.20 13.94
C ASN A 40 -9.30 -8.56 12.70
N ASP A 41 -10.58 -8.89 12.89
CA ASP A 41 -11.44 -9.35 11.80
C ASP A 41 -11.94 -8.24 10.87
N LEU A 42 -11.61 -6.96 11.18
CA LEU A 42 -12.01 -5.75 10.46
C LEU A 42 -13.51 -5.68 10.17
N GLN A 43 -14.34 -6.23 11.07
CA GLN A 43 -15.79 -6.36 10.90
C GLN A 43 -16.18 -7.12 9.61
N GLY A 44 -15.27 -7.96 9.10
CA GLY A 44 -15.46 -8.76 7.89
C GLY A 44 -15.35 -7.96 6.60
N ARG A 45 -14.81 -6.74 6.62
CA ARG A 45 -14.64 -5.91 5.43
C ARG A 45 -13.46 -6.37 4.59
N SER A 46 -13.60 -6.28 3.28
CA SER A 46 -12.50 -6.51 2.33
C SER A 46 -11.45 -5.42 2.47
N ALA A 47 -10.19 -5.78 2.72
CA ALA A 47 -9.13 -4.81 3.00
C ALA A 47 -8.13 -4.66 1.84
N TYR A 48 -7.62 -3.45 1.66
CA TYR A 48 -6.60 -3.10 0.66
C TYR A 48 -5.31 -2.69 1.37
N GLN A 49 -5.12 -1.40 1.71
CA GLN A 49 -3.85 -0.88 2.24
C GLN A 49 -3.93 -0.71 3.75
N PRO A 50 -3.07 -1.38 4.53
CA PRO A 50 -2.78 -0.98 5.88
C PRO A 50 -1.60 0.02 5.91
N ILE A 51 -1.67 1.01 6.80
CA ILE A 51 -0.50 1.74 7.30
C ILE A 51 -0.55 1.74 8.83
N VAL A 52 0.60 1.90 9.48
CA VAL A 52 0.67 2.08 10.93
C VAL A 52 1.34 3.40 11.23
N HIS A 53 0.69 4.21 12.05
CA HIS A 53 1.14 5.55 12.41
C HIS A 53 1.23 5.68 13.93
N GLN A 54 2.37 6.13 14.42
CA GLN A 54 2.59 6.38 15.83
C GLN A 54 1.99 7.74 16.22
N GLN A 55 1.20 7.76 17.29
CA GLN A 55 0.54 8.95 17.84
C GLN A 55 0.85 9.05 19.33
N GLY A 56 1.96 9.73 19.64
CA GLY A 56 2.56 9.68 20.97
C GLY A 56 2.95 8.25 21.35
N ASP A 57 2.39 7.75 22.45
CA ASP A 57 2.64 6.39 22.95
C ASP A 57 1.76 5.31 22.27
N ARG A 58 0.82 5.71 21.40
CA ARG A 58 -0.09 4.80 20.71
C ARG A 58 0.40 4.48 19.31
N PHE A 59 0.08 3.28 18.84
CA PHE A 59 0.25 2.91 17.43
C PHE A 59 -1.13 2.64 16.86
N ILE A 60 -1.51 3.41 15.84
CA ILE A 60 -2.83 3.31 15.20
C ILE A 60 -2.64 2.79 13.78
N ALA A 61 -3.32 1.68 13.47
CA ALA A 61 -3.40 1.14 12.13
C ALA A 61 -4.62 1.73 11.41
N TYR A 62 -4.39 2.23 10.20
CA TYR A 62 -5.43 2.69 9.28
C TYR A 62 -5.51 1.72 8.11
N ILE A 63 -6.70 1.18 7.86
CA ILE A 63 -6.89 0.15 6.83
C ILE A 63 -7.95 0.63 5.85
N GLY A 64 -7.54 0.92 4.63
CA GLY A 64 -8.44 1.23 3.52
C GLY A 64 -9.15 -0.03 3.00
N HIS A 65 -10.39 0.12 2.55
CA HIS A 65 -11.23 -1.01 2.12
C HIS A 65 -11.60 -0.97 0.64
N HIS A 66 -11.78 -2.15 0.06
CA HIS A 66 -12.39 -2.31 -1.28
C HIS A 66 -13.89 -1.98 -1.23
N ALA A 67 -14.52 -1.92 -2.40
CA ALA A 67 -15.95 -1.75 -2.54
C ALA A 67 -16.74 -2.76 -1.70
N GLY A 68 -17.88 -2.35 -1.17
CA GLY A 68 -18.76 -3.23 -0.43
C GLY A 68 -19.48 -2.53 0.70
N ARG A 69 -20.31 -3.29 1.40
CA ARG A 69 -21.11 -2.81 2.53
C ARG A 69 -21.12 -3.88 3.60
N HIS A 70 -20.98 -3.46 4.86
CA HIS A 70 -21.00 -4.36 5.99
C HIS A 70 -21.72 -3.70 7.16
N LEU A 71 -22.35 -4.53 7.99
CA LEU A 71 -22.84 -4.11 9.29
C LEU A 71 -21.67 -3.60 10.12
N ASN A 72 -21.80 -2.40 10.67
CA ASN A 72 -20.91 -1.87 11.68
C ASN A 72 -21.50 -2.19 13.07
N PRO A 73 -20.90 -3.12 13.84
CA PRO A 73 -21.40 -3.47 15.17
C PRO A 73 -21.36 -2.31 16.18
N LEU A 74 -20.53 -1.28 15.96
CA LEU A 74 -20.44 -0.13 16.85
C LEU A 74 -21.65 0.81 16.70
N THR A 75 -22.20 0.93 15.50
CA THR A 75 -23.32 1.83 15.19
C THR A 75 -24.64 1.08 15.00
N GLY A 76 -24.60 -0.21 14.70
CA GLY A 76 -25.74 -1.04 14.33
C GLY A 76 -26.23 -0.82 12.89
N ASN A 77 -25.53 0.00 12.10
CA ASN A 77 -25.93 0.37 10.75
C ASN A 77 -25.14 -0.40 9.68
N GLU A 78 -25.75 -0.60 8.53
CA GLU A 78 -25.05 -1.09 7.35
C GLU A 78 -24.35 0.10 6.66
N GLU A 79 -23.03 0.03 6.54
CA GLU A 79 -22.19 1.14 6.07
C GLU A 79 -21.33 0.72 4.88
N GLY A 80 -21.23 1.59 3.87
CA GLY A 80 -20.28 1.45 2.78
C GLY A 80 -18.85 1.36 3.31
N ASN A 81 -18.07 0.42 2.77
CA ASN A 81 -16.68 0.21 3.13
C ASN A 81 -15.87 1.50 2.95
N GLY A 82 -15.27 1.97 4.03
CA GLY A 82 -14.39 3.14 4.02
C GLY A 82 -13.03 2.81 4.57
N THR A 83 -12.73 3.30 5.77
CA THR A 83 -11.45 3.09 6.45
C THR A 83 -11.66 2.60 7.87
N SER A 84 -11.04 1.47 8.23
CA SER A 84 -10.99 1.02 9.62
C SER A 84 -9.85 1.69 10.36
N ILE A 85 -10.12 2.11 11.61
CA ILE A 85 -9.15 2.65 12.56
C ILE A 85 -9.02 1.65 13.70
N VAL A 86 -7.83 1.10 13.88
CA VAL A 86 -7.54 0.03 14.85
C VAL A 86 -6.37 0.45 15.73
N ASP A 87 -6.55 0.43 17.04
CA ASP A 87 -5.45 0.57 17.98
C ASP A 87 -4.62 -0.72 17.97
N VAL A 88 -3.34 -0.60 17.63
CA VAL A 88 -2.36 -1.70 17.60
C VAL A 88 -1.18 -1.39 18.52
N THR A 89 -1.39 -0.57 19.54
CA THR A 89 -0.41 -0.27 20.59
C THR A 89 0.03 -1.55 21.29
N ASP A 90 -0.93 -2.40 21.67
CA ASP A 90 -0.68 -3.81 21.98
C ASP A 90 -0.97 -4.65 20.72
N PRO A 91 0.07 -5.08 19.98
CA PRO A 91 -0.09 -5.83 18.74
C PRO A 91 -0.72 -7.22 18.97
N ALA A 92 -0.68 -7.76 20.20
CA ALA A 92 -1.32 -9.03 20.52
C ALA A 92 -2.84 -8.88 20.78
N ASN A 93 -3.31 -7.65 21.06
CA ASN A 93 -4.70 -7.35 21.36
C ASN A 93 -5.20 -6.12 20.58
N PRO A 94 -5.25 -6.18 19.23
CA PRO A 94 -5.67 -5.04 18.42
C PRO A 94 -7.15 -4.68 18.65
N VAL A 95 -7.43 -3.40 18.90
CA VAL A 95 -8.78 -2.90 19.25
C VAL A 95 -9.35 -2.06 18.12
N TYR A 96 -10.49 -2.48 17.57
CA TYR A 96 -11.20 -1.69 16.55
C TYR A 96 -11.85 -0.46 17.20
N LEU A 97 -11.42 0.75 16.81
CA LEU A 97 -11.87 2.00 17.43
C LEU A 97 -13.04 2.62 16.67
N ARG A 98 -12.88 2.75 15.35
CA ARG A 98 -13.79 3.53 14.51
C ARG A 98 -13.75 3.06 13.07
N HIS A 99 -14.86 3.25 12.38
CA HIS A 99 -14.96 3.11 10.94
C HIS A 99 -15.29 4.49 10.35
N LEU A 100 -14.43 5.00 9.47
CA LEU A 100 -14.75 6.15 8.64
C LEU A 100 -15.55 5.64 7.45
N ILE A 101 -16.83 6.01 7.37
CA ILE A 101 -17.75 5.52 6.34
C ILE A 101 -17.23 5.90 4.95
N GLY A 102 -17.30 4.95 4.01
CA GLY A 102 -16.99 5.19 2.60
C GLY A 102 -18.23 5.63 1.81
N SER A 103 -18.15 5.59 0.49
CA SER A 103 -19.28 5.99 -0.34
C SER A 103 -20.35 4.89 -0.45
N ASP A 104 -21.62 5.27 -0.54
CA ASP A 104 -22.74 4.36 -0.81
C ASP A 104 -22.89 4.00 -2.31
N LEU A 105 -21.96 4.44 -3.15
CA LEU A 105 -21.97 4.13 -4.58
C LEU A 105 -21.79 2.62 -4.85
N LEU A 106 -22.22 2.16 -6.02
CA LEU A 106 -22.10 0.74 -6.39
C LEU A 106 -20.75 0.47 -7.06
N GLY A 107 -20.14 -0.66 -6.69
CA GLY A 107 -18.90 -1.17 -7.30
C GLY A 107 -17.66 -0.42 -6.84
N ASP A 108 -16.61 -0.47 -7.67
CA ASP A 108 -15.34 0.25 -7.54
C ASP A 108 -15.49 1.73 -7.15
N ARG A 109 -16.59 2.37 -7.56
CA ARG A 109 -16.94 3.74 -7.20
C ARG A 109 -17.07 4.01 -5.69
N SER A 110 -17.19 2.96 -4.88
CA SER A 110 -17.27 3.06 -3.40
C SER A 110 -15.96 2.83 -2.66
N GLU A 111 -14.89 2.47 -3.36
CA GLU A 111 -13.62 2.08 -2.77
C GLU A 111 -12.99 3.20 -1.95
N ALA A 112 -12.43 2.90 -0.78
CA ALA A 112 -11.60 3.83 -0.01
C ALA A 112 -10.30 3.13 0.39
N GLN A 113 -9.60 2.65 -0.63
CA GLN A 113 -8.57 1.62 -0.51
C GLN A 113 -7.24 2.14 0.04
N MET A 114 -6.97 3.44 -0.10
CA MET A 114 -5.62 3.99 -0.01
C MET A 114 -5.55 5.08 1.04
N VAL A 115 -4.53 5.01 1.90
CA VAL A 115 -4.36 5.86 3.07
C VAL A 115 -2.91 6.27 3.28
N ARG A 116 -2.70 7.49 3.79
CA ARG A 116 -1.43 8.00 4.34
C ARG A 116 -1.72 8.79 5.60
N ALA A 117 -0.76 8.88 6.49
CA ALA A 117 -0.89 9.67 7.72
C ALA A 117 0.37 10.47 7.98
N CYS A 118 0.19 11.67 8.53
CA CYS A 118 1.26 12.56 8.96
C CYS A 118 0.93 13.16 10.33
N THR A 119 1.97 13.38 11.13
CA THR A 119 1.86 14.18 12.36
C THR A 119 1.94 15.65 11.98
N GLY A 120 1.14 16.50 12.64
CA GLY A 120 1.13 17.94 12.43
C GLY A 120 2.47 18.60 12.76
N ASP A 121 3.24 18.04 13.70
CA ASP A 121 4.59 18.50 14.04
C ASP A 121 5.60 18.29 12.90
N ASP A 122 5.37 17.32 12.02
CA ASP A 122 6.23 17.06 10.86
C ASP A 122 5.85 17.94 9.66
N LEU A 123 4.62 18.46 9.62
CA LEU A 123 4.10 19.27 8.53
C LEU A 123 4.51 20.75 8.68
N PRO A 124 4.92 21.45 7.60
CA PRO A 124 5.38 22.83 7.70
C PRO A 124 4.36 23.81 8.30
N ASN A 125 3.07 23.57 8.09
CA ASN A 125 1.96 24.37 8.61
C ASN A 125 0.89 23.50 9.31
N GLY A 126 1.28 22.34 9.84
CA GLY A 126 0.39 21.48 10.62
C GLY A 126 0.10 22.06 12.01
N GLU A 127 -1.04 21.66 12.60
CA GLU A 127 -1.33 21.99 13.99
C GLU A 127 -0.43 21.14 14.92
N PRO A 128 0.32 21.76 15.86
CA PRO A 128 1.20 21.01 16.75
C PRO A 128 0.46 19.95 17.58
N GLY A 129 1.03 18.74 17.63
CA GLY A 129 0.42 17.58 18.30
C GLY A 129 -0.85 17.03 17.63
N ALA A 130 -1.27 17.55 16.48
CA ALA A 130 -2.35 16.94 15.71
C ALA A 130 -1.84 15.76 14.88
N HIS A 131 -2.74 14.86 14.50
CA HIS A 131 -2.48 13.78 13.55
C HIS A 131 -3.49 13.83 12.42
N TYR A 132 -3.04 13.62 11.18
CA TYR A 132 -3.88 13.72 9.99
C TYR A 132 -3.84 12.42 9.18
N LEU A 133 -5.00 12.03 8.65
CA LEU A 133 -5.17 10.91 7.73
C LEU A 133 -5.62 11.45 6.38
N LEU A 134 -4.84 11.20 5.34
CA LEU A 134 -5.23 11.35 3.94
C LEU A 134 -5.80 10.01 3.46
N ARG A 135 -6.97 10.03 2.80
CA ARG A 135 -7.55 8.83 2.17
C ARG A 135 -8.17 9.14 0.82
N ALA A 136 -8.14 8.16 -0.09
CA ALA A 136 -8.96 8.18 -1.30
C ALA A 136 -10.39 7.70 -1.00
N VAL A 137 -11.38 8.24 -1.72
CA VAL A 137 -12.80 7.85 -1.59
C VAL A 137 -13.44 7.71 -2.97
N GLY A 138 -13.10 6.63 -3.67
CA GLY A 138 -13.77 6.13 -4.87
C GLY A 138 -13.78 7.18 -5.97
N ARG A 139 -14.98 7.68 -6.32
CA ARG A 139 -15.16 8.78 -7.27
C ARG A 139 -15.40 10.15 -6.64
N GLN A 140 -15.35 10.24 -5.32
CA GLN A 140 -15.71 11.46 -4.58
C GLN A 140 -14.51 12.39 -4.38
N GLY A 141 -13.29 11.84 -4.30
CA GLY A 141 -12.07 12.63 -4.17
C GLY A 141 -11.12 12.06 -3.13
N HIS A 142 -10.24 12.92 -2.64
CA HIS A 142 -9.35 12.59 -1.52
C HIS A 142 -9.78 13.39 -0.30
N GLU A 143 -9.90 12.74 0.84
CA GLU A 143 -10.28 13.38 2.10
C GLU A 143 -9.09 13.46 3.05
N ILE A 144 -9.02 14.55 3.80
CA ILE A 144 -8.09 14.73 4.90
C ILE A 144 -8.90 14.81 6.19
N TRP A 145 -8.56 13.97 7.15
CA TRP A 145 -9.20 13.88 8.46
C TRP A 145 -8.21 14.24 9.55
N ASN A 146 -8.63 15.00 10.54
CA ASN A 146 -7.95 15.08 11.83
C ASN A 146 -8.31 13.81 12.60
N VAL A 147 -7.29 13.04 12.94
CA VAL A 147 -7.39 11.74 13.62
C VAL A 147 -6.66 11.73 14.95
N THR A 148 -6.35 12.91 15.50
CA THR A 148 -5.69 13.10 16.80
C THR A 148 -6.43 12.36 17.92
N THR A 149 -7.76 12.34 17.84
CA THR A 149 -8.61 11.43 18.63
C THR A 149 -9.14 10.35 17.69
N PRO A 150 -8.46 9.19 17.54
CA PRO A 150 -8.81 8.19 16.53
C PRO A 150 -10.20 7.56 16.74
N GLU A 151 -10.77 7.70 17.94
CA GLU A 151 -12.15 7.27 18.26
C GLU A 151 -13.22 8.22 17.71
N ASP A 152 -12.89 9.51 17.52
CA ASP A 152 -13.79 10.57 17.05
C ASP A 152 -13.09 11.49 16.02
N PRO A 153 -12.76 10.96 14.83
CA PRO A 153 -12.06 11.70 13.79
C PRO A 153 -12.96 12.75 13.12
N GLU A 154 -12.37 13.88 12.74
CA GLU A 154 -13.06 15.03 12.15
C GLU A 154 -12.57 15.29 10.72
N LEU A 155 -13.50 15.52 9.78
CA LEU A 155 -13.13 15.85 8.40
C LEU A 155 -12.57 17.28 8.35
N VAL A 156 -11.36 17.42 7.81
CA VAL A 156 -10.65 18.71 7.68
C VAL A 156 -10.83 19.28 6.28
N ALA A 157 -10.63 18.47 5.25
CA ALA A 157 -10.73 18.91 3.86
C ALA A 157 -11.18 17.78 2.94
N LEU A 158 -11.89 18.16 1.87
CA LEU A 158 -12.21 17.31 0.74
C LEU A 158 -11.57 17.92 -0.52
N ILE A 159 -10.65 17.17 -1.13
CA ILE A 159 -10.02 17.51 -2.39
C ILE A 159 -10.84 16.89 -3.51
N GLU A 160 -11.84 17.66 -3.93
CA GLU A 160 -12.74 17.36 -5.06
C GLU A 160 -12.56 18.34 -6.23
N GLN A 161 -11.55 19.23 -6.15
CA GLN A 161 -11.41 20.50 -6.91
C GLN A 161 -12.18 20.56 -8.25
N GLY A 162 -13.42 21.05 -8.22
CA GLY A 162 -14.18 21.54 -9.37
C GLY A 162 -14.43 20.58 -10.54
N ASN A 163 -13.95 19.32 -10.49
CA ASN A 163 -13.84 18.42 -11.63
C ASN A 163 -14.19 17.00 -11.21
N ASN A 164 -15.21 16.45 -11.86
CA ASN A 164 -15.67 15.08 -11.86
C ASN A 164 -14.53 14.02 -11.82
N LEU A 165 -13.86 13.81 -10.69
CA LEU A 165 -12.82 12.79 -10.56
C LEU A 165 -13.46 11.42 -10.80
N VAL A 166 -12.87 10.61 -11.67
CA VAL A 166 -13.53 9.39 -12.17
C VAL A 166 -13.00 8.12 -11.51
N ASP A 167 -11.84 8.16 -10.84
CA ASP A 167 -11.20 6.99 -10.22
C ASP A 167 -10.05 7.44 -9.31
N THR A 168 -10.34 7.77 -8.04
CA THR A 168 -9.28 8.03 -7.05
C THR A 168 -8.64 6.73 -6.61
N HIS A 169 -7.33 6.75 -6.45
CA HIS A 169 -6.56 5.56 -6.12
C HIS A 169 -5.45 5.89 -5.12
N LYS A 170 -4.22 5.43 -5.37
CA LYS A 170 -3.10 5.57 -4.45
C LYS A 170 -2.79 7.03 -4.13
N ASN A 171 -2.17 7.26 -2.99
CA ASN A 171 -1.63 8.55 -2.60
C ASN A 171 -0.26 8.37 -1.92
N TRP A 172 0.58 9.40 -2.07
CA TRP A 172 1.84 9.55 -1.36
C TRP A 172 1.85 10.95 -0.74
N TRP A 173 2.19 11.06 0.53
CA TRP A 173 2.24 12.33 1.25
C TRP A 173 3.58 12.44 1.99
N GLU A 174 4.38 13.42 1.57
CA GLU A 174 5.66 13.73 2.20
C GLU A 174 5.39 14.65 3.40
N CYS A 175 5.47 14.12 4.62
CA CYS A 175 5.09 14.88 5.81
C CYS A 175 5.98 16.10 6.03
N ASP A 176 7.29 15.99 5.82
CA ASP A 176 8.29 17.04 6.04
C ASP A 176 8.10 18.30 5.17
N THR A 177 7.60 18.12 3.95
CA THR A 177 7.36 19.22 3.00
C THR A 177 5.87 19.53 2.82
N GLY A 178 4.99 18.61 3.20
CA GLY A 178 3.56 18.67 2.95
C GLY A 178 3.15 18.36 1.51
N ILE A 179 4.08 18.08 0.60
CA ILE A 179 3.73 17.77 -0.79
C ILE A 179 3.08 16.39 -0.89
N ALA A 180 1.99 16.32 -1.65
CA ALA A 180 1.25 15.09 -1.89
C ALA A 180 1.05 14.83 -3.38
N TYR A 181 1.11 13.56 -3.72
CA TYR A 181 0.87 13.03 -5.05
C TYR A 181 -0.38 12.16 -5.00
N LEU A 182 -1.46 12.69 -5.56
CA LEU A 182 -2.79 12.08 -5.50
C LEU A 182 -3.09 11.44 -6.86
N VAL A 183 -3.35 10.13 -6.88
CA VAL A 183 -3.69 9.43 -8.11
C VAL A 183 -5.19 9.52 -8.33
N SER A 184 -5.60 10.14 -9.43
CA SER A 184 -7.01 10.32 -9.81
C SER A 184 -7.18 10.39 -11.32
N GLY A 185 -8.38 10.07 -11.81
CA GLY A 185 -8.79 10.41 -13.18
C GLY A 185 -9.24 11.86 -13.31
N VAL A 186 -8.67 12.61 -14.25
CA VAL A 186 -8.99 14.02 -14.51
C VAL A 186 -9.65 14.16 -15.88
N GLU A 187 -10.72 14.96 -15.96
CA GLU A 187 -11.45 15.19 -17.22
C GLU A 187 -10.52 15.67 -18.35
N GLY A 188 -10.67 15.08 -19.53
CA GLY A 188 -9.88 15.40 -20.73
C GLY A 188 -8.54 14.66 -20.87
N TRP A 189 -8.04 14.03 -19.81
CA TRP A 189 -6.87 13.16 -19.88
C TRP A 189 -7.24 11.76 -20.41
N ALA A 190 -6.30 11.12 -21.09
CA ALA A 190 -6.52 9.83 -21.77
C ALA A 190 -6.74 8.65 -20.81
N THR A 191 -6.18 8.73 -19.61
CA THR A 191 -6.09 7.65 -18.62
C THR A 191 -7.11 7.83 -17.50
N ARG A 192 -7.49 6.72 -16.86
CA ARG A 192 -8.37 6.75 -15.69
C ARG A 192 -7.64 7.17 -14.43
N ARG A 193 -6.31 7.07 -14.37
CA ARG A 193 -5.51 7.34 -13.18
C ARG A 193 -4.20 8.03 -13.55
N MET A 194 -4.03 9.26 -13.09
CA MET A 194 -2.83 10.08 -13.30
C MET A 194 -2.51 10.89 -12.04
N THR A 195 -1.32 11.50 -11.98
CA THR A 195 -0.87 12.24 -10.80
C THR A 195 -1.41 13.66 -10.78
N GLN A 196 -2.05 14.02 -9.68
CA GLN A 196 -2.28 15.40 -9.28
C GLN A 196 -1.34 15.74 -8.14
N VAL A 197 -0.55 16.81 -8.29
CA VAL A 197 0.40 17.27 -7.27
C VAL A 197 -0.25 18.39 -6.46
N TYR A 198 -0.24 18.25 -5.14
CA TYR A 198 -0.80 19.20 -4.19
C TYR A 198 0.23 19.59 -3.13
N ASP A 199 0.16 20.83 -2.66
CA ASP A 199 0.72 21.27 -1.38
C ASP A 199 -0.35 21.09 -0.30
N LEU A 200 -0.10 20.14 0.60
CA LEU A 200 -0.89 19.84 1.79
C LEU A 200 -0.11 20.20 3.08
N SER A 201 0.87 21.10 3.00
CA SER A 201 1.63 21.56 4.17
C SER A 201 0.73 22.17 5.25
N ASN A 202 -0.38 22.79 4.84
CA ASN A 202 -1.54 23.07 5.68
C ASN A 202 -2.68 22.12 5.28
N PRO A 203 -2.99 21.09 6.09
CA PRO A 203 -4.04 20.12 5.79
C PRO A 203 -5.44 20.72 5.59
N ALA A 204 -5.72 21.90 6.16
CA ALA A 204 -6.99 22.60 6.03
C ALA A 204 -7.08 23.48 4.76
N GLU A 205 -5.96 23.73 4.09
CA GLU A 205 -5.91 24.53 2.85
C GLU A 205 -5.16 23.81 1.72
N PRO A 206 -5.68 22.68 1.17
CA PRO A 206 -5.07 22.01 0.04
C PRO A 206 -4.88 22.92 -1.17
N ARG A 207 -3.65 23.01 -1.69
CA ARG A 207 -3.32 23.84 -2.86
C ARG A 207 -2.87 22.98 -4.02
N PHE A 208 -3.63 23.02 -5.12
CA PHE A 208 -3.24 22.34 -6.35
C PHE A 208 -1.99 23.00 -6.96
N ILE A 209 -1.02 22.17 -7.35
CA ILE A 209 0.21 22.62 -8.03
C ILE A 209 0.08 22.33 -9.53
N ARG A 210 -0.05 21.06 -9.91
CA ARG A 210 -0.12 20.65 -11.32
C ARG A 210 -0.67 19.24 -11.49
N ASN A 211 -1.05 18.95 -12.74
CA ASN A 211 -1.28 17.60 -13.24
C ASN A 211 0.03 17.08 -13.88
N PHE A 212 0.30 15.78 -13.72
CA PHE A 212 1.46 15.11 -14.29
C PHE A 212 1.13 13.67 -14.72
N GLY A 213 1.67 13.25 -15.86
CA GLY A 213 1.44 11.95 -16.48
C GLY A 213 2.43 11.71 -17.62
N LEU A 214 2.26 10.59 -18.33
CA LEU A 214 3.09 10.29 -19.49
C LEU A 214 2.76 11.23 -20.67
N PRO A 215 3.75 11.68 -21.46
CA PRO A 215 3.50 12.37 -22.72
C PRO A 215 2.51 11.59 -23.60
N GLY A 216 1.55 12.31 -24.19
CA GLY A 216 0.44 11.76 -24.96
C GLY A 216 -0.84 11.49 -24.16
N GLN A 217 -0.79 11.57 -22.81
CA GLN A 217 -1.99 11.44 -21.97
C GLN A 217 -2.74 12.76 -21.78
N GLN A 218 -2.09 13.90 -22.01
CA GLN A 218 -2.66 15.23 -21.80
C GLN A 218 -3.84 15.55 -22.74
N PRO A 219 -4.74 16.48 -22.37
CA PRO A 219 -5.84 16.94 -23.21
C PRO A 219 -5.41 17.43 -24.60
N GLY A 220 -6.06 16.93 -25.65
CA GLY A 220 -5.86 17.39 -27.03
C GLY A 220 -4.68 16.75 -27.77
N ASP A 221 -3.92 15.86 -27.14
CA ASP A 221 -2.83 15.14 -27.82
C ASP A 221 -3.37 14.09 -28.82
N PRO A 222 -2.77 13.93 -30.00
CA PRO A 222 -3.20 12.91 -30.96
C PRO A 222 -2.95 11.46 -30.50
N ARG A 223 -2.09 11.22 -29.49
CA ARG A 223 -1.76 9.88 -28.98
C ARG A 223 -2.67 9.40 -27.85
N GLN A 224 -3.72 10.14 -27.47
CA GLN A 224 -4.57 9.79 -26.33
C GLN A 224 -5.11 8.34 -26.38
N GLU A 225 -5.55 7.87 -27.54
CA GLU A 225 -6.07 6.50 -27.66
C GLU A 225 -4.98 5.44 -27.36
N GLU A 226 -3.75 5.67 -27.82
CA GLU A 226 -2.60 4.79 -27.57
C GLU A 226 -2.17 4.84 -26.09
N MET A 227 -2.14 6.04 -25.51
CA MET A 227 -1.60 6.26 -24.16
C MET A 227 -2.61 6.04 -23.04
N GLY A 228 -3.90 5.87 -23.36
CA GLY A 228 -4.97 5.67 -22.38
C GLY A 228 -4.88 4.35 -21.60
N GLY A 229 -4.10 3.37 -22.08
CA GLY A 229 -3.88 2.09 -21.41
C GLY A 229 -2.87 2.14 -20.24
N TYR A 230 -2.06 3.20 -20.15
CA TYR A 230 -0.99 3.33 -19.15
C TYR A 230 -1.49 4.07 -17.90
N ASP A 231 -2.40 3.45 -17.17
CA ASP A 231 -2.87 3.97 -15.89
C ASP A 231 -1.73 3.99 -14.86
N LEU A 232 -1.59 5.11 -14.15
CA LEU A 232 -0.70 5.19 -13.01
C LEU A 232 -1.27 4.38 -11.84
N HIS A 233 -0.45 3.55 -11.21
CA HIS A 233 -0.82 2.93 -9.93
C HIS A 233 -0.51 3.88 -8.76
N GLY A 234 0.73 4.34 -8.68
CA GLY A 234 1.10 5.48 -7.85
C GLY A 234 2.61 5.69 -7.70
N PRO A 235 2.99 6.79 -7.03
CA PRO A 235 4.37 7.12 -6.75
C PRO A 235 4.84 6.65 -5.37
N ILE A 236 6.16 6.52 -5.27
CA ILE A 236 6.90 6.57 -4.00
C ILE A 236 7.97 7.67 -4.15
N ALA A 237 8.02 8.62 -3.21
CA ALA A 237 8.99 9.72 -3.24
C ALA A 237 9.98 9.59 -2.06
N VAL A 238 11.26 9.78 -2.35
CA VAL A 238 12.36 9.73 -1.37
C VAL A 238 13.40 10.77 -1.77
N GLY A 239 13.74 11.67 -0.85
CA GLY A 239 14.67 12.77 -1.11
C GLY A 239 14.20 13.62 -2.30
N ASN A 240 15.08 13.85 -3.28
CA ASN A 240 14.75 14.62 -4.49
C ASN A 240 14.31 13.72 -5.68
N ARG A 241 13.79 12.52 -5.42
CA ARG A 241 13.37 11.56 -6.45
C ARG A 241 11.96 11.06 -6.22
N ILE A 242 11.23 10.86 -7.31
CA ILE A 242 9.92 10.22 -7.33
C ILE A 242 9.97 9.06 -8.33
N TYR A 243 9.49 7.91 -7.90
CA TYR A 243 9.44 6.68 -8.67
C TYR A 243 7.96 6.37 -8.98
N PHE A 244 7.56 6.56 -10.23
CA PHE A 244 6.20 6.28 -10.69
C PHE A 244 6.11 4.91 -11.35
N GLY A 245 5.09 4.12 -10.99
CA GLY A 245 4.73 2.87 -11.67
C GLY A 245 3.41 2.98 -12.42
N TYR A 246 3.44 2.81 -13.74
CA TYR A 246 2.28 2.78 -14.64
C TYR A 246 2.09 1.37 -15.22
N GLY A 247 0.87 1.04 -15.64
CA GLY A 247 0.58 -0.25 -16.28
C GLY A 247 0.70 -1.40 -15.27
N THR A 248 -0.28 -1.51 -14.38
CA THR A 248 -0.25 -2.38 -13.18
C THR A 248 0.02 -3.88 -13.45
N PHE A 249 -0.45 -4.43 -14.58
CA PHE A 249 -0.38 -5.86 -14.89
C PHE A 249 0.36 -6.19 -16.21
N LEU A 250 0.24 -5.34 -17.23
CA LEU A 250 0.95 -5.47 -18.51
C LEU A 250 1.51 -4.13 -18.92
N ASP A 251 2.49 -4.18 -19.82
CA ASP A 251 3.09 -3.02 -20.47
C ASP A 251 3.55 -1.97 -19.43
N GLY A 252 4.12 -2.44 -18.33
CA GLY A 252 4.51 -1.57 -17.22
C GLY A 252 5.52 -0.52 -17.66
N VAL A 253 5.38 0.69 -17.14
CA VAL A 253 6.31 1.80 -17.34
C VAL A 253 6.76 2.32 -15.98
N ILE A 254 8.05 2.57 -15.83
CA ILE A 254 8.63 3.22 -14.66
C ILE A 254 9.19 4.56 -15.08
N GLN A 255 8.91 5.61 -14.30
CA GLN A 255 9.62 6.89 -14.43
C GLN A 255 10.37 7.22 -13.15
N ILE A 256 11.64 7.59 -13.31
CA ILE A 256 12.43 8.26 -12.28
C ILE A 256 12.36 9.75 -12.57
N VAL A 257 11.84 10.51 -11.62
CA VAL A 257 11.53 11.94 -11.78
C VAL A 257 12.29 12.76 -10.75
N ASP A 258 12.89 13.86 -11.20
CA ASP A 258 13.48 14.88 -10.33
C ASP A 258 12.36 15.70 -9.68
N ARG A 259 12.26 15.61 -8.35
CA ARG A 259 11.17 16.20 -7.58
C ARG A 259 11.16 17.72 -7.68
N ASP A 260 12.31 18.37 -7.51
CA ASP A 260 12.43 19.82 -7.59
C ASP A 260 12.06 20.34 -8.99
N ARG A 261 12.47 19.66 -10.06
CA ARG A 261 12.05 20.03 -11.42
C ARG A 261 10.55 19.85 -11.63
N LEU A 262 9.95 18.81 -11.06
CA LEU A 262 8.50 18.61 -11.16
C LEU A 262 7.73 19.76 -10.50
N LEU A 263 8.17 20.17 -9.31
CA LEU A 263 7.52 21.19 -8.49
C LEU A 263 7.74 22.61 -9.00
N ASN A 264 8.91 22.91 -9.58
CA ASN A 264 9.23 24.26 -10.10
C ASN A 264 8.89 24.42 -11.59
N GLY A 265 8.78 23.31 -12.32
CA GLY A 265 8.51 23.27 -13.76
C GLY A 265 9.66 23.80 -14.63
N ASN A 266 9.46 23.81 -15.96
CA ASN A 266 10.49 24.18 -16.93
C ASN A 266 10.65 25.71 -17.01
N PRO A 267 11.77 26.29 -16.55
CA PRO A 267 11.94 27.75 -16.53
C PRO A 267 12.14 28.35 -17.93
N ALA A 268 12.30 27.54 -18.97
CA ALA A 268 12.52 27.99 -20.34
C ALA A 268 11.23 28.36 -21.09
N VAL A 269 10.06 28.04 -20.53
CA VAL A 269 8.75 28.29 -21.16
C VAL A 269 7.91 29.29 -20.36
N ALA A 270 6.88 29.86 -20.99
CA ALA A 270 6.05 30.91 -20.39
C ALA A 270 5.12 30.38 -19.29
N ASP A 271 4.51 29.21 -19.52
CA ASP A 271 3.73 28.47 -18.52
C ASP A 271 4.44 27.13 -18.25
N PRO A 272 5.18 27.00 -17.13
CA PRO A 272 5.96 25.80 -16.82
C PRO A 272 5.10 24.61 -16.36
N PHE A 273 3.80 24.80 -16.16
CA PHE A 273 2.87 23.78 -15.68
C PHE A 273 1.78 23.41 -16.70
N GLU A 274 1.71 24.10 -17.84
CA GLU A 274 0.92 23.65 -18.98
C GLU A 274 1.37 22.22 -19.36
N PRO A 275 0.45 21.24 -19.53
CA PRO A 275 0.81 19.83 -19.72
C PRO A 275 1.23 19.54 -21.17
N THR A 276 2.19 20.28 -21.70
CA THR A 276 2.83 19.97 -22.99
C THR A 276 3.82 18.81 -22.84
N ASP A 277 4.16 18.13 -23.93
CA ASP A 277 5.21 17.10 -23.93
C ASP A 277 6.51 17.62 -23.29
N GLU A 278 6.96 18.82 -23.68
CA GLU A 278 8.17 19.44 -23.14
C GLU A 278 8.11 19.59 -21.61
N ASN A 279 6.98 20.05 -21.07
CA ASN A 279 6.81 20.25 -19.63
C ASN A 279 6.58 18.96 -18.84
N LEU A 280 6.06 17.91 -19.48
CA LEU A 280 5.90 16.58 -18.89
C LEU A 280 7.21 15.79 -18.92
N GLU A 281 8.06 15.99 -19.92
CA GLU A 281 9.38 15.35 -20.03
C GLU A 281 10.45 16.06 -19.20
N TYR A 282 10.35 17.38 -19.01
CA TYR A 282 11.35 18.18 -18.29
C TYR A 282 11.81 17.62 -16.94
N PRO A 283 10.93 17.15 -16.04
CA PRO A 283 11.36 16.60 -14.76
C PRO A 283 11.79 15.13 -14.83
N VAL A 284 11.60 14.45 -15.96
CA VAL A 284 11.91 13.01 -16.10
C VAL A 284 13.40 12.82 -16.30
N ILE A 285 14.01 12.00 -15.44
CA ILE A 285 15.42 11.59 -15.56
C ILE A 285 15.53 10.40 -16.50
N ASN A 286 14.65 9.41 -16.32
CA ASN A 286 14.58 8.23 -17.18
C ASN A 286 13.16 7.65 -17.21
N THR A 287 12.80 7.07 -18.35
CA THR A 287 11.62 6.23 -18.51
C THR A 287 12.08 4.83 -18.93
N MET A 288 11.74 3.83 -18.10
CA MET A 288 12.02 2.42 -18.37
C MET A 288 10.71 1.70 -18.69
N TYR A 289 10.66 1.03 -19.83
CA TYR A 289 9.56 0.16 -20.21
C TYR A 289 9.86 -1.28 -19.80
N THR A 290 8.89 -1.94 -19.20
CA THR A 290 8.96 -3.37 -18.92
C THR A 290 8.56 -4.18 -20.16
N GLY A 291 8.73 -5.50 -20.11
CA GLY A 291 8.22 -6.39 -21.17
C GLY A 291 6.69 -6.42 -21.17
N PRO A 292 6.04 -6.78 -22.30
CA PRO A 292 4.58 -6.68 -22.46
C PRO A 292 3.76 -7.66 -21.60
N ARG A 293 4.44 -8.46 -20.76
CA ARG A 293 3.83 -9.42 -19.84
C ARG A 293 3.97 -9.01 -18.38
N LEU A 294 4.63 -7.89 -18.14
CA LEU A 294 5.02 -7.41 -16.82
C LEU A 294 4.34 -6.07 -16.58
N GLY A 295 3.82 -5.90 -15.36
CA GLY A 295 3.33 -4.61 -14.92
C GLY A 295 4.30 -3.90 -13.98
N ALA A 296 4.00 -2.64 -13.67
CA ALA A 296 4.63 -1.85 -12.62
C ALA A 296 3.55 -1.29 -11.68
N HIS A 297 3.08 -2.13 -10.76
CA HIS A 297 2.17 -1.76 -9.67
C HIS A 297 2.90 -1.00 -8.56
N THR A 298 4.12 -1.41 -8.20
CA THR A 298 4.91 -0.73 -7.16
C THR A 298 6.35 -0.60 -7.62
N ALA A 299 6.92 0.60 -7.42
CA ALA A 299 8.30 0.94 -7.72
C ALA A 299 8.95 1.44 -6.43
N PHE A 300 9.46 0.52 -5.61
CA PHE A 300 9.98 0.82 -4.27
C PHE A 300 11.51 0.96 -4.30
N PRO A 301 12.08 2.16 -4.01
CA PRO A 301 13.51 2.39 -4.03
C PRO A 301 14.21 1.90 -2.76
N VAL A 302 15.32 1.20 -2.93
CA VAL A 302 16.23 0.79 -1.86
C VAL A 302 17.62 1.34 -2.18
N LEU A 303 17.96 2.44 -1.53
CA LEU A 303 19.13 3.25 -1.85
C LEU A 303 20.27 2.96 -0.86
N GLY A 304 21.51 3.12 -1.31
CA GLY A 304 22.70 3.02 -0.46
C GLY A 304 22.99 1.60 0.03
N MET A 305 22.64 0.57 -0.74
CA MET A 305 22.87 -0.83 -0.36
C MET A 305 24.35 -1.18 -0.45
N GLU A 306 24.98 -1.48 0.67
CA GLU A 306 26.33 -2.04 0.71
C GLU A 306 26.29 -3.53 0.35
N VAL A 307 26.89 -3.90 -0.77
CA VAL A 307 26.94 -5.30 -1.24
C VAL A 307 28.15 -5.98 -0.63
N GLU A 308 27.93 -6.86 0.35
CA GLU A 308 29.01 -7.51 1.13
C GLU A 308 30.02 -8.26 0.23
N GLU A 309 29.54 -8.98 -0.79
CA GLU A 309 30.41 -9.69 -1.74
C GLU A 309 31.33 -8.74 -2.53
N PHE A 310 31.00 -7.44 -2.62
CA PHE A 310 31.79 -6.43 -3.31
C PHE A 310 32.67 -5.61 -2.36
N ALA A 311 32.77 -5.96 -1.08
CA ALA A 311 33.53 -5.20 -0.09
C ALA A 311 35.03 -5.03 -0.43
N ASP A 312 35.63 -6.01 -1.12
CA ASP A 312 37.03 -5.95 -1.57
C ASP A 312 37.21 -5.23 -2.93
N ASN A 313 36.12 -4.85 -3.60
CA ASN A 313 36.20 -4.10 -4.86
C ASN A 313 36.62 -2.66 -4.58
N THR A 314 37.48 -2.10 -5.44
CA THR A 314 37.91 -0.70 -5.31
C THR A 314 36.81 0.31 -5.66
N GLU A 315 35.80 -0.12 -6.42
CA GLU A 315 34.67 0.69 -6.86
C GLU A 315 33.39 -0.17 -6.88
N GLY A 316 32.25 0.47 -6.67
CA GLY A 316 30.95 -0.19 -6.80
C GLY A 316 30.63 -1.18 -5.66
N GLY A 317 31.05 -0.91 -4.43
CA GLY A 317 30.56 -1.63 -3.25
C GLY A 317 29.11 -1.28 -2.91
N THR A 318 28.72 -0.03 -3.13
CA THR A 318 27.35 0.46 -2.89
C THR A 318 26.49 0.39 -4.16
N ARG A 319 25.20 0.07 -4.01
CA ARG A 319 24.20 0.06 -5.09
C ARG A 319 22.91 0.76 -4.66
N ASP A 320 22.29 1.43 -5.63
CA ASP A 320 20.90 1.86 -5.52
C ASP A 320 20.03 0.93 -6.35
N MET A 321 18.95 0.44 -5.76
CA MET A 321 18.07 -0.55 -6.37
C MET A 321 16.63 -0.04 -6.40
N LEU A 322 15.88 -0.49 -7.40
CA LEU A 322 14.45 -0.29 -7.51
C LEU A 322 13.77 -1.65 -7.61
N LEU A 323 12.86 -1.90 -6.67
CA LEU A 323 12.01 -3.08 -6.67
C LEU A 323 10.78 -2.77 -7.53
N VAL A 324 10.70 -3.41 -8.69
CA VAL A 324 9.57 -3.28 -9.62
C VAL A 324 8.66 -4.48 -9.46
N ILE A 325 7.43 -4.25 -9.01
CA ILE A 325 6.47 -5.28 -8.65
C ILE A 325 5.22 -5.11 -9.50
N GLY A 326 4.78 -6.18 -10.17
CA GLY A 326 3.48 -6.22 -10.87
C GLY A 326 2.35 -6.75 -9.99
N GLU A 327 1.09 -6.56 -10.41
CA GLU A 327 -0.09 -7.09 -9.69
C GLU A 327 -0.76 -8.23 -10.44
N SER A 328 -0.93 -9.37 -9.78
CA SER A 328 -1.81 -10.43 -10.27
C SER A 328 -3.29 -10.04 -10.20
N LEU A 329 -4.05 -10.24 -11.28
CA LEU A 329 -5.43 -9.79 -11.41
C LEU A 329 -6.46 -10.92 -11.46
N ARG A 330 -6.06 -12.12 -11.88
CA ARG A 330 -6.94 -13.25 -12.13
C ARG A 330 -6.70 -14.40 -11.17
N ASN A 331 -7.79 -15.09 -10.85
CA ASN A 331 -7.75 -16.30 -10.03
C ASN A 331 -7.15 -17.48 -10.80
N GLU A 332 -6.53 -18.40 -10.07
CA GLU A 332 -6.07 -19.70 -10.58
C GLU A 332 -5.11 -19.61 -11.79
N CYS A 333 -4.20 -18.62 -11.77
CA CYS A 333 -3.09 -18.51 -12.71
C CYS A 333 -3.48 -18.41 -14.20
N ARG A 334 -4.63 -17.82 -14.49
CA ARG A 334 -5.16 -17.65 -15.86
C ARG A 334 -4.61 -16.40 -16.57
N GLU A 335 -3.38 -16.05 -16.26
CA GLU A 335 -2.74 -14.78 -16.63
C GLU A 335 -1.21 -14.89 -16.67
N ASN A 336 -0.55 -13.81 -17.09
CA ASN A 336 0.90 -13.71 -17.01
C ASN A 336 1.34 -13.63 -15.54
N ARG A 337 2.31 -14.46 -15.17
CA ARG A 337 2.85 -14.52 -13.82
C ARG A 337 3.49 -13.19 -13.42
N GLN A 338 2.99 -12.56 -12.36
CA GLN A 338 3.60 -11.37 -11.77
C GLN A 338 4.58 -11.74 -10.65
N MET A 339 5.68 -10.98 -10.58
CA MET A 339 6.81 -11.22 -9.69
C MET A 339 7.50 -9.90 -9.34
N MET A 340 8.47 -9.94 -8.42
CA MET A 340 9.33 -8.79 -8.11
C MET A 340 10.58 -8.82 -9.00
N TYR A 341 10.96 -7.69 -9.57
CA TYR A 341 12.23 -7.49 -10.27
C TYR A 341 13.13 -6.53 -9.48
N MET A 342 14.42 -6.88 -9.41
CA MET A 342 15.48 -5.99 -8.92
C MET A 342 16.07 -5.25 -10.10
N VAL A 343 16.00 -3.92 -10.07
CA VAL A 343 16.57 -3.04 -11.10
C VAL A 343 17.65 -2.17 -10.47
N ASP A 344 18.89 -2.27 -10.96
CA ASP A 344 19.99 -1.39 -10.55
C ASP A 344 19.74 0.00 -11.13
N ILE A 345 19.66 1.00 -10.25
CA ILE A 345 19.46 2.42 -10.55
C ILE A 345 20.61 3.28 -10.02
N THR A 346 21.78 2.68 -9.73
CA THR A 346 22.98 3.40 -9.30
C THR A 346 23.39 4.48 -10.31
N ASP A 347 23.20 4.22 -11.60
CA ASP A 347 23.08 5.24 -12.65
C ASP A 347 21.61 5.35 -13.05
N GLU A 348 20.89 6.29 -12.45
CA GLU A 348 19.46 6.53 -12.70
C GLU A 348 19.13 6.87 -14.16
N THR A 349 20.12 7.24 -14.98
CA THR A 349 19.94 7.47 -16.41
C THR A 349 19.97 6.18 -17.24
N LYS A 350 20.41 5.07 -16.65
CA LYS A 350 20.51 3.75 -17.28
C LYS A 350 20.10 2.61 -16.33
N PRO A 351 18.82 2.56 -15.91
CA PRO A 351 18.31 1.45 -15.11
C PRO A 351 18.54 0.10 -15.79
N TRP A 352 18.92 -0.93 -15.02
CA TRP A 352 19.14 -2.27 -15.57
C TRP A 352 18.59 -3.38 -14.67
N PRO A 353 17.72 -4.28 -15.16
CA PRO A 353 17.27 -5.43 -14.39
C PRO A 353 18.41 -6.40 -14.10
N VAL A 354 18.62 -6.72 -12.82
CA VAL A 354 19.72 -7.59 -12.37
C VAL A 354 19.25 -8.92 -11.80
N ALA A 355 18.04 -8.97 -11.22
CA ALA A 355 17.46 -10.19 -10.66
C ALA A 355 15.92 -10.14 -10.60
N ASN A 356 15.32 -11.24 -10.17
CA ASN A 356 13.89 -11.32 -9.85
C ASN A 356 13.65 -12.28 -8.69
N PHE A 357 12.50 -12.16 -8.04
CA PHE A 357 12.00 -13.07 -7.02
C PHE A 357 10.57 -13.50 -7.33
N GLN A 358 10.32 -14.81 -7.26
CA GLN A 358 8.99 -15.39 -7.40
C GLN A 358 8.81 -16.59 -6.47
N VAL A 359 7.58 -16.83 -6.05
CA VAL A 359 7.20 -18.02 -5.28
C VAL A 359 6.91 -19.17 -6.27
N PRO A 360 7.56 -20.34 -6.14
CA PRO A 360 7.19 -21.53 -6.89
C PRO A 360 5.75 -21.95 -6.59
N GLU A 361 4.99 -22.27 -7.63
CA GLU A 361 3.58 -22.66 -7.54
C GLU A 361 3.37 -23.92 -6.69
N GLU A 362 4.23 -24.91 -6.90
CA GLU A 362 4.21 -26.23 -6.26
C GLU A 362 4.43 -26.19 -4.73
N MET A 363 4.88 -25.06 -4.17
CA MET A 363 5.11 -24.94 -2.72
C MET A 363 3.81 -24.96 -1.91
N GLY A 364 2.67 -24.66 -2.53
CA GLY A 364 1.38 -24.62 -1.83
C GLY A 364 0.17 -24.86 -2.74
N ASP A 365 0.40 -25.52 -3.88
CA ASP A 365 -0.59 -25.78 -4.95
C ASP A 365 -1.37 -24.50 -5.32
N PHE A 366 -0.66 -23.38 -5.41
CA PHE A 366 -1.27 -22.06 -5.37
C PHE A 366 -2.18 -21.75 -6.57
N CYS A 367 -1.98 -22.39 -7.72
CA CYS A 367 -2.92 -22.24 -8.83
C CYS A 367 -4.22 -23.01 -8.59
N GLU A 368 -4.16 -24.15 -7.90
CA GLU A 368 -5.32 -25.00 -7.63
C GLU A 368 -6.04 -24.63 -6.32
N ARG A 369 -5.35 -24.00 -5.37
CA ARG A 369 -5.87 -23.58 -4.06
C ARG A 369 -7.03 -22.57 -4.15
N GLY A 370 -7.12 -21.84 -5.26
CA GLY A 370 -8.14 -20.83 -5.50
C GLY A 370 -7.66 -19.41 -5.19
N GLY A 371 -8.40 -18.41 -5.71
CA GLY A 371 -7.99 -17.01 -5.62
C GLY A 371 -6.81 -16.67 -6.54
N ARG A 372 -6.31 -15.44 -6.43
CA ARG A 372 -5.14 -14.97 -7.17
C ARG A 372 -3.86 -15.52 -6.57
N PHE A 373 -2.88 -15.79 -7.43
CA PHE A 373 -1.52 -16.18 -7.06
C PHE A 373 -0.52 -15.34 -7.86
N GLY A 374 0.33 -14.59 -7.15
CA GLY A 374 1.31 -13.67 -7.72
C GLY A 374 1.57 -12.52 -6.75
N THR A 375 2.49 -11.64 -7.11
CA THR A 375 2.70 -10.41 -6.34
C THR A 375 1.48 -9.49 -6.41
N HIS A 376 1.31 -8.67 -5.38
CA HIS A 376 0.52 -7.44 -5.44
C HIS A 376 1.40 -6.23 -5.15
N SER A 377 2.04 -6.17 -3.99
CA SER A 377 2.85 -5.01 -3.55
C SER A 377 3.93 -5.40 -2.54
N SER A 378 4.87 -4.49 -2.29
CA SER A 378 5.77 -4.52 -1.14
C SER A 378 5.20 -3.76 0.05
N ASN A 379 5.88 -3.84 1.20
CA ASN A 379 5.82 -2.75 2.19
C ASN A 379 6.28 -1.44 1.56
N GLU A 380 5.86 -0.33 2.16
CA GLU A 380 6.22 1.02 1.69
C GLU A 380 6.85 1.88 2.79
N SER A 381 6.76 1.43 4.05
CA SER A 381 7.57 1.95 5.14
C SER A 381 9.06 1.72 4.89
N PHE A 382 9.85 2.72 5.26
CA PHE A 382 11.31 2.78 5.17
C PHE A 382 11.99 2.45 6.51
N THR A 383 11.30 1.76 7.42
CA THR A 383 11.84 1.46 8.76
C THR A 383 13.28 0.94 8.68
N PRO A 384 14.20 1.53 9.46
CA PRO A 384 15.62 1.18 9.39
C PRO A 384 15.91 -0.25 9.85
N ILE A 385 14.97 -0.89 10.56
CA ILE A 385 15.07 -2.29 10.98
C ILE A 385 15.23 -3.22 9.76
N TYR A 386 14.54 -2.92 8.67
CA TYR A 386 14.46 -3.79 7.50
C TYR A 386 15.02 -3.17 6.22
N TYR A 387 15.12 -1.84 6.14
CA TYR A 387 15.57 -1.15 4.93
C TYR A 387 16.97 -1.61 4.48
N GLY A 388 17.11 -1.89 3.17
CA GLY A 388 18.36 -2.43 2.60
C GLY A 388 18.62 -3.91 2.91
N LYS A 389 17.78 -4.57 3.72
CA LYS A 389 18.02 -5.94 4.19
C LYS A 389 16.89 -6.89 3.84
N ILE A 390 15.67 -6.57 4.24
CA ILE A 390 14.48 -7.41 4.06
C ILE A 390 13.38 -6.57 3.44
N VAL A 391 12.78 -7.08 2.36
CA VAL A 391 11.51 -6.56 1.84
C VAL A 391 10.40 -7.57 2.11
N PHE A 392 9.21 -7.08 2.43
CA PHE A 392 8.03 -7.90 2.60
C PHE A 392 7.12 -7.74 1.38
N LEU A 393 6.65 -8.84 0.80
CA LEU A 393 5.72 -8.84 -0.32
C LEU A 393 4.36 -9.42 0.08
N ALA A 394 3.29 -8.74 -0.31
CA ALA A 394 1.95 -9.32 -0.34
C ALA A 394 1.82 -10.17 -1.61
N TYR A 395 1.50 -11.46 -1.44
CA TYR A 395 1.51 -12.45 -2.50
C TYR A 395 0.18 -13.22 -2.62
N PHE A 396 -0.94 -12.51 -2.44
CA PHE A 396 -2.31 -13.04 -2.48
C PHE A 396 -2.48 -14.35 -1.71
N ASN A 397 -2.86 -15.46 -2.37
CA ASN A 397 -3.09 -16.74 -1.71
C ASN A 397 -1.80 -17.41 -1.18
N ALA A 398 -0.65 -16.84 -1.51
CA ALA A 398 0.64 -17.23 -0.95
C ALA A 398 1.04 -16.34 0.24
N GLY A 399 0.17 -15.48 0.76
CA GLY A 399 0.38 -14.77 2.02
C GLY A 399 1.48 -13.72 1.98
N ILE A 400 2.16 -13.55 3.12
CA ILE A 400 3.32 -12.67 3.31
C ILE A 400 4.59 -13.40 2.89
N ARG A 401 5.50 -12.72 2.19
CA ARG A 401 6.82 -13.22 1.80
C ARG A 401 7.90 -12.28 2.31
N ALA A 402 8.79 -12.75 3.17
CA ALA A 402 9.97 -12.02 3.63
C ALA A 402 11.17 -12.41 2.76
N VAL A 403 11.73 -11.43 2.04
CA VAL A 403 12.79 -11.63 1.05
C VAL A 403 14.04 -10.87 1.50
N ASP A 404 15.15 -11.58 1.69
CA ASP A 404 16.47 -11.00 1.89
C ASP A 404 16.97 -10.43 0.57
N ILE A 405 17.33 -9.14 0.60
CA ILE A 405 17.79 -8.38 -0.55
C ILE A 405 19.22 -7.87 -0.39
N ARG A 406 19.94 -8.25 0.68
CA ARG A 406 21.32 -7.81 0.93
C ARG A 406 22.27 -8.16 -0.22
N ASP A 407 22.01 -9.28 -0.90
CA ASP A 407 22.51 -9.54 -2.25
C ASP A 407 21.42 -9.21 -3.29
N PRO A 408 21.44 -8.00 -3.89
CA PRO A 408 20.43 -7.59 -4.84
C PRO A 408 20.48 -8.37 -6.17
N PHE A 409 21.54 -9.15 -6.41
CA PHE A 409 21.69 -10.01 -7.59
C PHE A 409 21.12 -11.42 -7.36
N SER A 410 20.77 -11.77 -6.12
CA SER A 410 20.22 -13.07 -5.76
C SER A 410 19.24 -12.99 -4.58
N PRO A 411 18.11 -12.27 -4.70
CA PRO A 411 17.14 -12.15 -3.61
C PRO A 411 16.59 -13.52 -3.19
N GLN A 412 16.52 -13.79 -1.88
CA GLN A 412 16.12 -15.10 -1.32
C GLN A 412 14.93 -14.98 -0.36
N GLU A 413 13.97 -15.90 -0.44
CA GLU A 413 12.95 -16.02 0.61
C GLU A 413 13.58 -16.54 1.90
N ILE A 414 13.38 -15.82 2.99
CA ILE A 414 13.87 -16.20 4.33
C ILE A 414 12.74 -16.48 5.31
N GLY A 415 11.49 -16.17 4.95
CA GLY A 415 10.31 -16.49 5.74
C GLY A 415 9.01 -16.24 4.97
N TYR A 416 7.94 -16.89 5.42
CA TYR A 416 6.60 -16.65 4.92
C TYR A 416 5.56 -16.86 6.01
N PHE A 417 4.39 -16.25 5.83
CA PHE A 417 3.21 -16.49 6.65
C PHE A 417 1.96 -16.48 5.78
N ILE A 418 1.20 -17.58 5.79
CA ILE A 418 -0.08 -17.73 5.10
C ILE A 418 -1.15 -17.92 6.17
N PRO A 419 -2.05 -16.94 6.36
CA PRO A 419 -3.13 -17.09 7.33
C PRO A 419 -4.09 -18.21 6.92
N PRO A 420 -4.71 -18.92 7.87
CA PRO A 420 -5.81 -19.82 7.55
C PRO A 420 -7.05 -19.01 7.13
N THR A 421 -7.94 -19.64 6.38
CA THR A 421 -9.27 -19.07 6.12
C THR A 421 -10.10 -19.02 7.41
N THR A 422 -11.05 -18.08 7.44
CA THR A 422 -12.02 -17.92 8.53
C THR A 422 -13.43 -18.11 7.99
N GLU A 423 -14.43 -18.14 8.87
CA GLU A 423 -15.85 -18.14 8.48
C GLU A 423 -16.26 -16.89 7.70
N ARG A 424 -15.47 -15.81 7.77
CA ARG A 424 -15.69 -14.59 7.00
C ARG A 424 -14.97 -14.58 5.66
N THR A 425 -14.04 -15.51 5.43
CA THR A 425 -13.30 -15.55 4.17
C THR A 425 -14.25 -15.84 3.02
N THR A 426 -14.31 -14.91 2.07
CA THR A 426 -15.22 -14.98 0.92
C THR A 426 -14.65 -15.85 -0.19
N GLU A 427 -15.56 -16.45 -0.95
CA GLU A 427 -15.20 -17.27 -2.10
C GLU A 427 -14.53 -16.46 -3.22
N ARG A 428 -13.69 -17.16 -3.99
CA ARG A 428 -13.03 -16.69 -5.19
C ARG A 428 -13.39 -17.62 -6.33
N CYS A 429 -14.04 -17.06 -7.34
CA CYS A 429 -14.64 -17.83 -8.40
C CYS A 429 -13.90 -17.67 -9.73
N VAL A 430 -14.06 -18.68 -10.56
CA VAL A 430 -13.58 -18.74 -11.94
C VAL A 430 -14.70 -19.26 -12.84
N GLN A 431 -14.60 -18.96 -14.13
CA GLN A 431 -15.52 -19.47 -15.14
C GLN A 431 -14.82 -20.56 -15.96
N ASN A 432 -15.34 -21.78 -15.92
CA ASN A 432 -14.85 -22.96 -16.62
C ASN A 432 -15.93 -23.48 -17.56
N ASP A 433 -15.75 -23.35 -18.87
CA ASP A 433 -16.73 -23.80 -19.89
C ASP A 433 -18.18 -23.32 -19.62
N GLY A 434 -18.31 -22.09 -19.07
CA GLY A 434 -19.59 -21.49 -18.70
C GLY A 434 -20.16 -21.92 -17.34
N VAL A 435 -19.41 -22.71 -16.57
CA VAL A 435 -19.73 -23.09 -15.19
C VAL A 435 -18.89 -22.26 -14.22
N GLU A 436 -19.55 -21.67 -13.22
CA GLU A 436 -18.86 -20.98 -12.14
C GLU A 436 -18.38 -21.99 -11.09
N GLU A 437 -17.09 -21.96 -10.81
CA GLU A 437 -16.47 -22.75 -9.74
C GLU A 437 -15.85 -21.80 -8.73
N CYS A 438 -16.17 -21.98 -7.46
CA CYS A 438 -15.78 -21.09 -6.37
C CYS A 438 -14.98 -21.86 -5.31
N LYS A 439 -13.89 -21.25 -4.83
CA LYS A 439 -13.05 -21.78 -3.74
C LYS A 439 -12.87 -20.72 -2.68
N THR A 440 -12.87 -21.13 -1.42
CA THR A 440 -12.54 -20.23 -0.30
C THR A 440 -11.03 -20.21 -0.10
N ALA A 441 -10.39 -19.08 -0.37
CA ALA A 441 -8.95 -18.91 -0.24
C ALA A 441 -8.62 -17.51 0.30
N ILE A 442 -7.58 -17.44 1.13
CA ILE A 442 -7.03 -16.15 1.56
C ILE A 442 -6.49 -15.38 0.37
N GLN A 443 -6.43 -14.07 0.50
CA GLN A 443 -5.93 -13.13 -0.49
C GLN A 443 -5.24 -11.98 0.24
N THR A 444 -4.05 -12.22 0.78
CA THR A 444 -3.21 -11.17 1.37
C THR A 444 -2.92 -10.13 0.29
N ASN A 445 -3.62 -9.00 0.38
CA ASN A 445 -3.71 -8.04 -0.71
C ASN A 445 -2.58 -7.02 -0.56
N ASN A 446 -2.36 -6.48 0.63
CA ASN A 446 -1.27 -5.55 0.87
C ASN A 446 -0.71 -5.74 2.28
N LEU A 447 0.44 -5.15 2.54
CA LEU A 447 1.06 -5.14 3.86
C LEU A 447 1.86 -3.88 4.09
N ASP A 448 2.15 -3.58 5.35
CA ASP A 448 3.15 -2.59 5.73
C ASP A 448 3.83 -2.99 7.05
N ILE A 449 4.85 -2.24 7.45
CA ILE A 449 5.71 -2.53 8.61
C ILE A 449 5.92 -1.30 9.49
N ASP A 450 6.17 -1.50 10.78
CA ASP A 450 6.45 -0.43 11.74
C ASP A 450 7.83 -0.56 12.40
N ASP A 451 8.20 0.49 13.15
CA ASP A 451 9.48 0.59 13.87
C ASP A 451 9.57 -0.29 15.13
N ARG A 452 8.55 -1.12 15.38
CA ARG A 452 8.62 -2.21 16.39
C ARG A 452 8.96 -3.54 15.73
N GLY A 453 9.04 -3.56 14.40
CA GLY A 453 9.35 -4.73 13.59
C GLY A 453 8.17 -5.63 13.29
N TYR A 454 6.92 -5.16 13.48
CA TYR A 454 5.73 -5.93 13.12
C TYR A 454 5.35 -5.74 11.65
N VAL A 455 4.79 -6.80 11.06
CA VAL A 455 4.24 -6.82 9.71
C VAL A 455 2.71 -6.89 9.79
N TYR A 456 2.04 -5.95 9.14
CA TYR A 456 0.59 -5.80 9.14
C TYR A 456 0.04 -6.20 7.77
N ALA A 457 -0.57 -7.38 7.66
CA ALA A 457 -1.09 -7.89 6.39
C ALA A 457 -2.62 -7.82 6.32
N ALA A 458 -3.11 -7.12 5.30
CA ALA A 458 -4.52 -6.89 5.04
C ALA A 458 -5.04 -7.85 3.95
N ASP A 459 -6.16 -8.51 4.21
CA ASP A 459 -6.71 -9.52 3.32
C ASP A 459 -7.97 -9.02 2.55
N ARG A 460 -7.96 -9.10 1.22
CA ARG A 460 -9.12 -8.69 0.38
C ARG A 460 -10.26 -9.70 0.42
N ALA A 461 -10.03 -10.93 0.87
CA ALA A 461 -11.06 -11.95 0.98
C ALA A 461 -11.79 -11.89 2.32
N ASN A 462 -11.68 -10.78 3.05
CA ASN A 462 -12.35 -10.53 4.33
C ASN A 462 -11.80 -11.40 5.46
N THR A 463 -10.61 -11.98 5.27
CA THR A 463 -9.95 -12.78 6.31
C THR A 463 -9.46 -11.89 7.47
N GLY A 464 -9.29 -10.58 7.26
CA GLY A 464 -8.99 -9.60 8.32
C GLY A 464 -7.58 -8.99 8.22
N LEU A 465 -7.15 -8.39 9.32
CA LEU A 465 -5.80 -7.86 9.56
C LEU A 465 -5.01 -8.87 10.39
N HIS A 466 -3.83 -9.25 9.91
CA HIS A 466 -2.91 -10.15 10.59
C HIS A 466 -1.65 -9.38 10.97
N ILE A 467 -1.31 -9.39 12.27
CA ILE A 467 -0.09 -8.77 12.79
C ILE A 467 0.91 -9.89 13.05
N VAL A 468 2.04 -9.85 12.37
CA VAL A 468 3.02 -10.95 12.30
C VAL A 468 4.40 -10.41 12.68
N GLU A 469 5.23 -11.24 13.30
CA GLU A 469 6.64 -10.91 13.59
C GLU A 469 7.58 -11.91 12.91
N LEU A 470 8.81 -11.46 12.61
CA LEU A 470 9.91 -12.36 12.24
C LEU A 470 10.39 -13.16 13.45
N THR A 471 10.67 -14.44 13.20
CA THR A 471 11.23 -15.41 14.15
C THR A 471 12.37 -16.19 13.50
N GLY A 472 13.05 -17.03 14.28
CA GLY A 472 14.11 -17.90 13.74
C GLY A 472 15.23 -17.11 13.05
N SER A 473 15.83 -17.72 12.01
CA SER A 473 16.98 -17.14 11.32
C SER A 473 16.65 -15.88 10.52
N ALA A 474 15.39 -15.67 10.12
CA ALA A 474 15.00 -14.43 9.44
C ALA A 474 15.09 -13.21 10.37
N ARG A 475 14.84 -13.41 11.66
CA ARG A 475 14.96 -12.36 12.67
C ARG A 475 16.39 -11.84 12.78
N ASP A 476 17.39 -12.70 12.57
CA ASP A 476 18.81 -12.36 12.68
C ASP A 476 19.32 -11.48 11.52
N VAL A 477 18.56 -11.37 10.44
CA VAL A 477 18.90 -10.52 9.28
C VAL A 477 18.55 -9.04 9.53
N ALA A 478 17.55 -8.80 10.37
CA ALA A 478 17.04 -7.46 10.66
C ALA A 478 17.96 -6.67 11.62
N ASP A 479 17.90 -5.34 11.52
CA ASP A 479 18.70 -4.42 12.32
C ASP A 479 17.91 -3.88 13.52
N TRP A 480 17.79 -4.68 14.56
CA TRP A 480 17.01 -4.32 15.75
C TRP A 480 17.57 -3.14 16.55
N ASP A 481 18.85 -2.83 16.36
CA ASP A 481 19.52 -1.71 17.01
C ASP A 481 19.28 -0.38 16.28
N ALA A 482 18.72 -0.43 15.06
CA ALA A 482 18.43 0.76 14.25
C ALA A 482 17.04 1.36 14.52
N ALA A 483 16.22 0.74 15.37
CA ALA A 483 14.91 1.27 15.77
C ALA A 483 15.07 2.64 16.48
N PRO A 484 14.22 3.65 16.15
CA PRO A 484 14.32 5.01 16.68
C PRO A 484 14.03 5.16 18.18
#